data_AF-A0A7W5EK22-F1
#
_entry.id   AF-A0A7W5EK22-F1
#
_cell.length_a   1.000
_cell.length_b   1.000
_cell.length_c   1.000
_cell.angle_alpha   90.00
_cell.angle_beta   90.00
_cell.angle_gamma   90.00
#
_symmetry.space_group_name_H-M   'P 1'
#
loop_
_entity.id
_entity.type
_entity.pdbx_description
1 polymer ?
#
loop_
_entity_poly.entity_id
_entity_poly.type
_entity_poly.pdbx_seq_one_letter_code
_entity_poly.pdbx_strand_id
1 'polypeptide(L)'
;MRHLFTLAPLALAAILAACSPSSPDSASSSPSASEPAPGKTAPANPSLGSPEWYAWVDKTLAISDDGHGPKAGTPEWDSAVQAKLGEEAPQQKLGSAEWQQSVDALLRTRVATH
;
A
#
# COMPACT_ATOMS: atom_id res chain seq x y z
N MET A 1 -17.80 -45.21 9.32
CA MET A 1 -18.87 -44.21 9.46
C MET A 1 -18.52 -43.05 8.53
N ARG A 2 -19.27 -42.72 7.47
CA ARG A 2 -20.62 -42.08 7.48
C ARG A 2 -20.52 -40.75 8.24
N HIS A 3 -20.67 -39.53 7.70
CA HIS A 3 -21.39 -39.04 6.51
C HIS A 3 -20.76 -37.69 6.07
N LEU A 4 -20.55 -37.45 4.77
CA LEU A 4 -21.37 -36.57 3.90
C LEU A 4 -21.55 -35.14 4.44
N PHE A 5 -21.08 -34.11 3.73
CA PHE A 5 -21.93 -33.31 2.84
C PHE A 5 -21.14 -32.17 2.19
N THR A 6 -21.04 -32.26 0.86
CA THR A 6 -20.91 -31.14 -0.06
C THR A 6 -21.94 -30.05 0.23
N LEU A 7 -21.50 -28.81 0.40
CA LEU A 7 -22.27 -27.56 0.28
C LEU A 7 -21.23 -26.45 0.10
N ALA A 8 -21.26 -25.53 -0.84
CA ALA A 8 -21.95 -25.33 -2.10
C ALA A 8 -21.16 -24.17 -2.76
N PRO A 9 -21.06 -24.11 -4.09
CA PRO A 9 -20.43 -22.98 -4.77
C PRO A 9 -21.37 -21.77 -4.63
N LEU A 10 -20.98 -20.75 -3.87
CA LEU A 10 -21.71 -19.49 -3.89
C LEU A 10 -21.31 -18.72 -5.15
N ALA A 11 -21.98 -19.08 -6.25
CA ALA A 11 -22.10 -18.23 -7.41
C ALA A 11 -22.86 -16.97 -6.99
N LEU A 12 -22.15 -15.84 -6.88
CA LEU A 12 -22.77 -14.52 -6.94
C LEU A 12 -22.31 -13.83 -8.20
N ALA A 13 -23.08 -14.04 -9.26
CA ALA A 13 -23.09 -13.19 -10.42
C ALA A 13 -23.68 -11.82 -10.01
N ALA A 14 -22.84 -10.79 -9.96
CA ALA A 14 -23.28 -9.40 -9.97
C ALA A 14 -22.86 -8.79 -11.31
N ILE A 15 -23.86 -8.70 -12.18
CA ILE A 15 -23.80 -8.08 -13.51
C ILE A 15 -23.74 -6.57 -13.29
N LEU A 16 -22.57 -5.97 -13.44
CA LEU A 16 -22.45 -4.54 -13.72
C LEU A 16 -22.29 -4.37 -15.23
N ALA A 17 -23.44 -4.38 -15.91
CA ALA A 17 -23.57 -3.73 -17.19
C ALA A 17 -23.54 -2.21 -16.98
N ALA A 18 -22.86 -1.52 -17.90
CA ALA A 18 -22.81 -0.08 -18.13
C ALA A 18 -21.64 0.70 -17.51
N CYS A 19 -20.50 0.70 -18.23
CA CYS A 19 -19.98 1.95 -18.76
C CYS A 19 -19.15 1.66 -20.03
N SER A 20 -19.81 1.62 -21.18
CA SER A 20 -19.15 1.97 -22.45
C SER A 20 -19.11 3.49 -22.53
N PRO A 21 -17.98 4.06 -22.96
CA PRO A 21 -17.99 4.67 -24.28
C PRO A 21 -17.08 3.95 -25.27
N SER A 22 -17.67 3.63 -26.42
CA SER A 22 -17.01 3.44 -27.71
C SER A 22 -16.03 4.61 -27.94
N SER A 23 -14.81 4.40 -28.44
CA SER A 23 -14.57 4.26 -29.88
C SER A 23 -13.09 3.95 -30.20
N PRO A 24 -12.79 3.54 -31.44
CA PRO A 24 -11.65 2.70 -31.81
C PRO A 24 -10.46 3.52 -32.30
N ASP A 25 -9.25 2.97 -32.17
CA ASP A 25 -8.28 3.06 -33.26
C ASP A 25 -7.39 1.83 -33.26
N SER A 26 -7.35 1.22 -34.44
CA SER A 26 -6.58 0.04 -34.75
C SER A 26 -5.25 0.50 -35.35
N ALA A 27 -4.21 -0.24 -34.98
CA ALA A 27 -2.94 -0.40 -35.70
C ALA A 27 -1.74 0.43 -35.23
N SER A 28 -0.66 -0.34 -35.11
CA SER A 28 0.72 0.02 -35.44
C SER A 28 1.55 0.71 -34.36
N SER A 29 2.35 -0.16 -33.72
CA SER A 29 3.82 -0.10 -33.74
C SER A 29 4.52 0.32 -32.44
N SER A 30 5.32 -0.65 -31.97
CA SER A 30 6.52 -0.55 -31.15
C SER A 30 6.40 -0.28 -29.64
N PRO A 31 7.21 -1.00 -28.82
CA PRO A 31 7.30 -0.74 -27.39
C PRO A 31 8.16 0.51 -27.19
N SER A 32 7.53 1.64 -26.94
CA SER A 32 8.22 2.83 -26.48
C SER A 32 8.01 2.98 -24.98
N ALA A 33 9.10 2.85 -24.25
CA ALA A 33 9.21 3.11 -22.83
C ALA A 33 8.49 4.42 -22.48
N SER A 34 7.36 4.32 -21.77
CA SER A 34 6.67 5.47 -21.21
C SER A 34 7.17 5.69 -19.80
N GLU A 35 8.22 6.50 -19.73
CA GLU A 35 8.61 7.30 -18.57
C GLU A 35 7.37 8.07 -18.05
N PRO A 36 7.08 8.10 -16.74
CA PRO A 36 5.92 8.81 -16.22
C PRO A 36 6.12 10.34 -16.34
N ALA A 37 5.11 11.02 -16.90
CA ALA A 37 5.11 12.44 -17.21
C ALA A 37 5.22 13.37 -15.96
N PRO A 38 6.00 14.47 -16.03
CA PRO A 38 6.06 15.48 -14.97
C PRO A 38 5.06 16.60 -15.22
N GLY A 39 3.96 16.66 -14.45
CA GLY A 39 2.92 17.67 -14.66
C GLY A 39 1.93 17.83 -13.50
N LYS A 40 2.33 18.59 -12.47
CA LYS A 40 1.46 19.38 -11.57
C LYS A 40 0.51 18.63 -10.61
N THR A 41 1.07 17.76 -9.79
CA THR A 41 0.87 17.77 -8.33
C THR A 41 2.14 17.13 -7.77
N ALA A 42 2.81 17.75 -6.80
CA ALA A 42 3.96 17.13 -6.13
C ALA A 42 3.60 15.68 -5.77
N PRO A 43 4.53 14.71 -5.81
CA PRO A 43 4.20 13.35 -5.45
C PRO A 43 3.62 13.37 -4.03
N ALA A 44 2.30 13.24 -3.92
CA ALA A 44 1.60 13.07 -2.64
C ALA A 44 1.90 11.69 -2.02
N ASN A 45 2.88 11.00 -2.60
CA ASN A 45 3.48 9.77 -2.15
C ASN A 45 4.97 10.05 -2.01
N PRO A 46 5.48 10.38 -0.81
CA PRO A 46 6.93 10.42 -0.63
C PRO A 46 7.51 9.08 -1.10
N SER A 47 8.65 9.13 -1.78
CA SER A 47 9.29 7.91 -2.29
C SER A 47 9.58 6.96 -1.12
N LEU A 48 9.19 5.69 -1.25
CA LEU A 48 9.35 4.70 -0.17
C LEU A 48 10.82 4.60 0.24
N GLY A 49 11.06 4.61 1.55
CA GLY A 49 12.42 4.64 2.10
C GLY A 49 13.16 5.97 1.95
N SER A 50 12.50 7.04 1.50
CA SER A 50 13.05 8.41 1.54
C SER A 50 12.85 9.05 2.91
N PRO A 51 13.69 10.02 3.30
CA PRO A 51 13.54 10.75 4.56
C PRO A 51 12.16 11.38 4.75
N GLU A 52 11.51 11.83 3.68
CA GLU A 52 10.14 12.37 3.73
C GLU A 52 9.10 11.30 4.06
N TRP A 53 9.27 10.07 3.54
CA TRP A 53 8.38 8.95 3.83
C TRP A 53 8.50 8.55 5.29
N TYR A 54 9.72 8.41 5.77
CA TYR A 54 10.02 8.14 7.17
C TYR A 54 9.38 9.17 8.11
N ALA A 55 9.51 10.47 7.82
CA ALA A 55 8.90 11.53 8.62
C ALA A 55 7.37 11.48 8.61
N TRP A 56 6.77 11.12 7.47
CA TRP A 56 5.32 10.95 7.37
C TRP A 56 4.83 9.74 8.17
N VAL A 57 5.51 8.59 8.08
CA VAL A 57 5.19 7.39 8.88
C VAL A 57 5.33 7.70 10.37
N ASP A 58 6.42 8.35 10.76
CA ASP A 58 6.68 8.76 12.14
C ASP A 58 5.55 9.64 12.69
N LYS A 59 5.12 10.64 11.92
CA LYS A 59 3.99 11.52 12.26
C LYS A 59 2.66 10.78 12.32
N THR A 60 2.41 9.83 11.42
CA THR A 60 1.13 9.11 11.33
C THR A 60 0.97 8.10 12.47
N LEU A 61 2.07 7.44 12.86
CA LEU A 61 2.09 6.47 13.96
C LEU A 61 2.51 7.06 15.30
N ALA A 62 2.88 8.35 15.32
CA ALA A 62 3.44 9.04 16.47
C ALA A 62 4.58 8.20 17.10
N ILE A 63 5.56 7.80 16.26
CA ILE A 63 6.70 6.96 16.68
C ILE A 63 7.66 7.78 17.55
N SER A 64 7.93 9.03 17.17
CA SER A 64 8.84 9.93 17.88
C SER A 64 8.12 11.04 18.66
N ASP A 65 6.86 10.79 19.08
CA ASP A 65 6.01 11.77 19.79
C ASP A 65 6.69 12.39 21.03
N ASP A 66 7.44 11.58 21.77
CA ASP A 66 8.14 11.99 22.99
C ASP A 66 9.56 12.56 22.74
N GLY A 67 9.98 12.70 21.47
CA GLY A 67 11.33 13.16 21.11
C GLY A 67 12.47 12.17 21.42
N HIS A 68 12.15 11.04 22.05
CA HIS A 68 13.07 9.94 22.37
C HIS A 68 12.97 8.75 21.39
N GLY A 69 12.26 8.93 20.27
CA GLY A 69 12.06 7.88 19.28
C GLY A 69 13.35 7.44 18.57
N PRO A 70 13.41 6.18 18.10
CA PRO A 70 14.51 5.69 17.28
C PRO A 70 14.65 6.50 15.98
N LYS A 71 15.88 6.58 15.45
CA LYS A 71 16.14 7.31 14.21
C LYS A 71 15.44 6.63 13.04
N ALA A 72 14.70 7.39 12.24
CA ALA A 72 13.97 6.80 11.13
C ALA A 72 14.91 6.21 10.06
N GLY A 73 14.53 5.05 9.54
CA GLY A 73 15.37 4.24 8.64
C GLY A 73 16.42 3.37 9.35
N THR A 74 16.40 3.27 10.69
CA THR A 74 17.16 2.27 11.43
C THR A 74 16.29 1.05 11.76
N PRO A 75 16.89 -0.14 11.97
CA PRO A 75 16.13 -1.33 12.33
C PRO A 75 15.36 -1.20 13.65
N GLU A 76 15.81 -0.34 14.58
CA GLU A 76 15.05 -0.04 15.80
C GLU A 76 13.76 0.71 15.49
N TRP A 77 13.78 1.61 14.51
CA TRP A 77 12.59 2.33 14.05
C TRP A 77 11.63 1.40 13.33
N ASP A 78 12.13 0.52 12.46
CA ASP A 78 11.28 -0.47 11.78
C ASP A 78 10.55 -1.37 12.79
N SER A 79 11.25 -1.76 13.86
CA SER A 79 10.67 -2.54 14.97
C SER A 79 9.62 -1.75 15.75
N ALA A 80 9.87 -0.45 15.99
CA ALA A 80 8.91 0.43 16.65
C ALA A 80 7.64 0.64 15.81
N VAL A 81 7.79 0.80 14.49
CA VAL A 81 6.68 0.86 13.53
C VAL A 81 5.89 -0.43 13.56
N GLN A 82 6.55 -1.58 13.52
CA GLN A 82 5.89 -2.88 13.61
C GLN A 82 5.15 -3.06 14.95
N ALA A 83 5.75 -2.65 16.07
CA ALA A 83 5.09 -2.69 17.37
C ALA A 83 3.84 -1.80 17.43
N LYS A 84 3.87 -0.64 16.77
CA LYS A 84 2.74 0.29 16.68
C LYS A 84 1.63 -0.16 15.75
N LEU A 85 1.97 -0.90 14.69
CA LEU A 85 1.00 -1.53 13.80
C LEU A 85 0.36 -2.77 14.43
N GLY A 86 1.04 -3.45 15.35
CA GLY A 86 0.50 -4.57 16.12
C GLY A 86 0.12 -5.75 15.22
N GLU A 87 -1.14 -6.20 15.30
CA GLU A 87 -1.66 -7.31 14.49
C GLU A 87 -1.78 -6.98 12.99
N GLU A 88 -1.90 -5.69 12.66
CA GLU A 88 -1.95 -5.23 11.27
C GLU A 88 -0.55 -5.02 10.69
N ALA A 89 0.51 -5.29 11.46
CA ALA A 89 1.87 -5.10 10.96
C ALA A 89 2.20 -6.09 9.82
N PRO A 90 2.89 -5.63 8.77
CA PRO A 90 3.30 -6.52 7.68
C PRO A 90 4.21 -7.63 8.19
N GLN A 91 3.90 -8.88 7.86
CA GLN A 91 4.71 -10.04 8.25
C GLN A 91 5.99 -10.20 7.41
N GLN A 92 6.18 -9.35 6.42
CA GLN A 92 7.39 -9.26 5.61
C GLN A 92 8.60 -8.87 6.46
N LYS A 93 9.79 -9.09 5.91
CA LYS A 93 11.04 -8.76 6.60
C LYS A 93 11.16 -7.25 6.82
N LEU A 94 11.28 -6.85 8.09
CA LEU A 94 11.51 -5.46 8.53
C LEU A 94 12.58 -4.76 7.69
N GLY A 95 12.29 -3.52 7.28
CA GLY A 95 13.19 -2.69 6.48
C GLY A 95 13.30 -3.08 5.00
N SER A 96 12.59 -4.13 4.55
CA SER A 96 12.55 -4.51 3.12
C SER A 96 11.64 -3.58 2.32
N ALA A 97 11.88 -3.44 1.02
CA ALA A 97 11.03 -2.62 0.14
C ALA A 97 9.55 -3.06 0.16
N GLU A 98 9.29 -4.37 0.21
CA GLU A 98 7.94 -4.95 0.32
C GLU A 98 7.25 -4.60 1.65
N TRP A 99 8.04 -4.55 2.74
CA TRP A 99 7.55 -4.14 4.05
C TRP A 99 7.17 -2.65 4.01
N GLN A 100 8.03 -1.79 3.45
CA GLN A 100 7.76 -0.35 3.31
C GLN A 100 6.51 -0.07 2.48
N GLN A 101 6.31 -0.81 1.37
CA GLN A 101 5.10 -0.73 0.56
C GLN A 101 3.84 -1.10 1.35
N SER A 102 3.91 -2.18 2.13
CA SER A 102 2.79 -2.65 2.92
C SER A 102 2.43 -1.68 4.05
N VAL A 103 3.43 -1.13 4.74
CA VAL A 103 3.26 -0.08 5.77
C VAL A 103 2.63 1.16 5.14
N ASP A 104 3.13 1.62 4.00
CA ASP A 104 2.58 2.77 3.29
C ASP A 104 1.10 2.58 2.94
N ALA A 105 0.74 1.44 2.35
CA ALA A 105 -0.63 1.13 1.96
C ALA A 105 -1.58 1.07 3.18
N LEU A 106 -1.13 0.47 4.28
CA LEU A 106 -1.87 0.43 5.55
C LEU A 106 -2.11 1.82 6.11
N LEU A 107 -1.04 2.61 6.23
CA LEU A 107 -1.13 3.97 6.77
C LEU A 107 -2.00 4.86 5.89
N ARG A 108 -1.88 4.77 4.56
CA ARG A 108 -2.77 5.43 3.59
C ARG A 108 -4.24 5.08 3.82
N THR A 109 -4.55 3.82 4.05
CA THR A 109 -5.92 3.37 4.32
C THR A 109 -6.44 3.93 5.64
N ARG A 110 -5.60 3.95 6.68
CA ARG A 110 -5.95 4.51 7.99
C ARG A 110 -6.21 6.02 7.92
N VAL A 111 -5.32 6.80 7.29
CA VAL A 111 -5.51 8.26 7.16
C VAL A 111 -6.69 8.63 6.27
N ALA A 112 -7.10 7.77 5.34
CA ALA A 112 -8.28 8.00 4.51
C ALA A 112 -9.60 7.64 5.22
N THR A 113 -9.55 6.81 6.25
CA THR A 113 -10.72 6.34 7.02
C THR A 113 -10.99 7.18 8.27
N HIS A 114 -10.02 8.04 8.66
CA HIS A 114 -10.07 8.92 9.83
C HIS A 114 -10.42 10.36 9.46
#